data_AF-A0A7Y3K2C1-F1
#
_entry.id   AF-A0A7Y3K2C1-F1
#
_cell.length_a   1.000
_cell.length_b   1.000
_cell.length_c   1.000
_cell.angle_alpha   90.00
_cell.angle_beta   90.00
_cell.angle_gamma   90.00
#
_symmetry.space_group_name_H-M   'P 1'
#
loop_
_entity.id
_entity.type
_entity.pdbx_description
1 polymer ?
#
loop_
_entity_poly.entity_id
_entity_poly.type
_entity_poly.pdbx_seq_one_letter_code
_entity_poly.pdbx_strand_id
1 'polypeptide(L)'
;MSYATIQPLMRDGTAVSPEGKEVLNATRKVVRHMERSQSLFGSKAFAISEVSKLADECAVENWDGNGAAAIDDVAVDHAIAFIRALPGTMPMPELAAEPDGSISLDWIQSRHRLFSLSIGCSERIAYAWLDGTDRGHAVAHFDGYAVPPRILDLIQSIVKYGNTSIRAA
;
A
#
# COMPACT_ATOMS: atom_id res chain seq x y z
N MET A 1 -13.83 35.06 -74.52
CA MET A 1 -15.17 34.61 -74.07
C MET A 1 -14.97 33.22 -73.47
N SER A 2 -14.75 33.06 -72.15
CA SER A 2 -15.73 33.05 -71.05
C SER A 2 -16.18 31.62 -70.68
N TYR A 3 -15.75 31.16 -69.48
CA TYR A 3 -16.22 30.07 -68.59
C TYR A 3 -16.18 28.61 -69.14
N ALA A 4 -15.92 27.54 -68.37
CA ALA A 4 -15.93 27.33 -66.93
C ALA A 4 -14.96 26.20 -66.49
N THR A 5 -14.43 26.35 -65.27
CA THR A 5 -13.69 25.37 -64.47
C THR A 5 -14.57 24.21 -64.03
N ILE A 6 -14.07 22.96 -64.07
CA ILE A 6 -14.44 21.90 -63.11
C ILE A 6 -13.20 21.04 -62.80
N GLN A 7 -12.68 21.17 -61.57
CA GLN A 7 -11.98 20.08 -60.87
C GLN A 7 -13.04 19.22 -60.15
N PRO A 8 -12.81 17.91 -60.03
CA PRO A 8 -12.57 17.34 -58.70
C PRO A 8 -11.45 16.27 -58.79
N LEU A 9 -10.68 15.88 -57.77
CA LEU A 9 -11.05 15.52 -56.41
C LEU A 9 -9.72 15.28 -55.67
N MET A 10 -9.33 16.13 -54.73
CA MET A 10 -8.40 15.77 -53.65
C MET A 10 -8.58 16.76 -52.51
N ARG A 11 -9.34 16.35 -51.49
CA ARG A 11 -9.17 16.83 -50.12
C ARG A 11 -9.51 15.68 -49.19
N ASP A 12 -8.46 15.16 -48.54
CA ASP A 12 -8.56 14.34 -47.35
C ASP A 12 -9.37 15.09 -46.28
N GLY A 13 -10.59 14.63 -46.05
CA GLY A 13 -11.43 15.05 -44.94
C GLY A 13 -11.54 13.92 -43.93
N THR A 14 -10.49 13.70 -43.13
CA THR A 14 -10.64 12.96 -41.88
C THR A 14 -11.38 13.84 -40.87
N ALA A 15 -12.71 13.81 -40.95
CA ALA A 15 -13.57 14.34 -39.91
C ALA A 15 -13.44 13.45 -38.66
N VAL A 16 -12.50 13.79 -37.77
CA VAL A 16 -12.47 13.28 -36.40
C VAL A 16 -12.92 14.42 -35.51
N SER A 17 -14.22 14.45 -35.19
CA SER A 17 -14.84 15.57 -34.49
C SER A 17 -14.24 15.78 -33.08
N PRO A 18 -14.15 17.03 -32.58
CA PRO A 18 -13.57 17.37 -31.26
C PRO A 18 -14.17 16.60 -30.08
N GLU A 19 -15.41 16.12 -30.20
CA GLU A 19 -16.16 15.41 -29.16
C GLU A 19 -15.59 14.01 -28.86
N GLY A 20 -14.87 13.39 -29.81
CA GLY A 20 -14.23 12.09 -29.62
C GLY A 20 -13.03 12.12 -28.65
N LYS A 21 -12.38 13.28 -28.49
CA LYS A 21 -11.25 13.46 -27.56
C LYS A 21 -11.69 13.48 -26.09
N GLU A 22 -12.88 13.97 -25.78
CA GLU A 22 -13.42 13.95 -24.42
C GLU A 22 -13.82 12.55 -23.99
N VAL A 23 -14.52 11.80 -24.86
CA VAL A 23 -14.90 10.40 -24.61
C VAL A 23 -13.65 9.53 -24.42
N LEU A 24 -12.61 9.70 -25.25
CA LEU A 24 -11.36 8.96 -25.12
C LEU A 24 -10.59 9.28 -23.82
N ASN A 25 -10.64 10.53 -23.35
CA ASN A 25 -10.01 10.93 -22.08
C ASN A 25 -10.79 10.42 -20.85
N ALA A 26 -12.12 10.39 -20.91
CA ALA A 26 -12.95 9.80 -19.87
C ALA A 26 -12.72 8.28 -19.77
N THR A 27 -12.69 7.56 -20.89
CA THR A 27 -12.42 6.11 -20.92
C THR A 27 -11.03 5.78 -20.39
N ARG A 28 -9.99 6.56 -20.73
CA ARG A 28 -8.63 6.37 -20.18
C ARG A 28 -8.57 6.59 -18.67
N LYS A 29 -9.34 7.53 -18.12
CA LYS A 29 -9.41 7.75 -16.66
C LYS A 29 -10.11 6.60 -15.94
N VAL A 30 -11.14 6.02 -16.55
CA VAL A 30 -11.87 4.85 -16.01
C VAL A 30 -10.99 3.60 -16.03
N VAL A 31 -10.35 3.29 -17.17
CA VAL A 31 -9.42 2.15 -17.26
C VAL A 31 -8.28 2.29 -16.26
N ARG A 32 -7.68 3.48 -16.15
CA ARG A 32 -6.62 3.75 -15.16
C ARG A 32 -7.10 3.63 -13.71
N HIS A 33 -8.35 4.02 -13.42
CA HIS A 33 -8.93 3.83 -12.08
C HIS A 33 -9.18 2.35 -11.79
N MET A 34 -9.64 1.58 -12.77
CA MET A 34 -9.85 0.14 -12.63
C MET A 34 -8.54 -0.62 -12.45
N GLU A 35 -7.53 -0.34 -13.28
CA GLU A 35 -6.19 -0.95 -13.18
C GLU A 35 -5.52 -0.62 -11.83
N ARG A 36 -5.58 0.65 -11.39
CA ARG A 36 -5.06 1.05 -10.09
C ARG A 36 -5.84 0.39 -8.96
N SER A 37 -7.15 0.40 -9.01
CA SER A 37 -7.98 -0.25 -7.99
C SER A 37 -7.65 -1.74 -7.92
N GLN A 38 -7.57 -2.44 -9.05
CA GLN A 38 -7.26 -3.87 -9.09
C GLN A 38 -5.85 -4.18 -8.57
N SER A 39 -4.86 -3.34 -8.89
CA SER A 39 -3.51 -3.46 -8.32
C SER A 39 -3.48 -3.26 -6.81
N LEU A 40 -4.24 -2.28 -6.29
CA LEU A 40 -4.35 -1.99 -4.86
C LEU A 40 -5.11 -3.07 -4.08
N PHE A 41 -6.20 -3.57 -4.66
CA PHE A 41 -6.93 -4.70 -4.09
C PHE A 41 -6.07 -5.96 -4.13
N GLY A 42 -5.29 -6.17 -5.20
CA GLY A 42 -4.36 -7.28 -5.33
C GLY A 42 -3.25 -7.25 -4.28
N SER A 43 -2.62 -6.10 -4.05
CA SER A 43 -1.54 -5.99 -3.05
C SER A 43 -2.05 -6.20 -1.62
N LYS A 44 -3.22 -5.67 -1.28
CA LYS A 44 -3.86 -5.94 0.01
C LYS A 44 -4.27 -7.39 0.17
N ALA A 45 -4.87 -8.00 -0.86
CA ALA A 45 -5.26 -9.40 -0.82
C ALA A 45 -4.04 -10.31 -0.65
N PHE A 46 -2.93 -10.00 -1.32
CA PHE A 46 -1.66 -10.69 -1.13
C PHE A 46 -1.14 -10.57 0.30
N ALA A 47 -1.09 -9.35 0.85
CA ALA A 47 -0.64 -9.14 2.23
C ALA A 47 -1.54 -9.88 3.26
N ILE A 48 -2.86 -9.90 3.05
CA ILE A 48 -3.79 -10.68 3.89
C ILE A 48 -3.51 -12.19 3.79
N SER A 49 -3.22 -12.70 2.59
CA SER A 49 -2.84 -14.10 2.41
C SER A 49 -1.55 -14.45 3.12
N GLU A 50 -0.57 -13.54 3.15
CA GLU A 50 0.68 -13.72 3.89
C GLU A 50 0.44 -13.73 5.41
N VAL A 51 -0.50 -12.94 5.94
CA VAL A 51 -0.92 -13.04 7.34
C VAL A 51 -1.50 -14.43 7.64
N SER A 52 -2.41 -14.93 6.81
CA SER A 52 -2.98 -16.27 7.01
C SER A 52 -1.90 -17.37 6.96
N LYS A 53 -0.94 -17.24 6.05
CA LYS A 53 0.18 -18.16 5.95
C LYS A 53 1.08 -18.14 7.19
N LEU A 54 1.40 -16.94 7.71
CA LEU A 54 2.14 -16.80 8.96
C LEU A 54 1.40 -17.44 10.14
N ALA A 55 0.08 -17.25 10.21
CA ALA A 55 -0.76 -17.87 11.23
C ALA A 55 -0.66 -19.41 11.18
N ASP A 56 -0.72 -20.00 9.98
CA ASP A 56 -0.59 -21.46 9.81
C ASP A 56 0.82 -21.96 10.16
N GLU A 57 1.87 -21.24 9.74
CA GLU A 57 3.27 -21.62 9.98
C GLU A 57 3.66 -21.51 11.46
N CYS A 58 3.05 -20.59 12.20
CA CYS A 58 3.33 -20.30 13.61
C CYS A 58 2.15 -20.67 14.53
N ALA A 59 1.30 -21.59 14.11
CA ALA A 59 0.11 -22.03 14.85
C ALA A 59 0.42 -22.87 16.11
N VAL A 60 1.65 -23.35 16.24
CA VAL A 60 2.09 -24.22 17.34
C VAL A 60 3.16 -23.51 18.15
N GLU A 61 3.07 -23.62 19.48
CA GLU A 61 4.11 -23.12 20.38
C GLU A 61 5.50 -23.65 20.00
N ASN A 62 6.52 -22.86 20.31
CA ASN A 62 7.93 -23.12 20.04
C ASN A 62 8.23 -23.31 18.54
N TRP A 63 7.47 -22.65 17.66
CA TRP A 63 7.69 -22.67 16.20
C TRP A 63 9.08 -22.13 15.80
N ASP A 64 9.67 -21.28 16.64
CA ASP A 64 11.01 -20.71 16.44
C ASP A 64 12.14 -21.52 17.12
N GLY A 65 11.79 -22.57 17.87
CA GLY A 65 12.74 -23.37 18.65
C GLY A 65 13.27 -22.69 19.92
N ASN A 66 12.81 -21.50 20.27
CA ASN A 66 13.24 -20.71 21.44
C ASN A 66 12.08 -20.39 22.40
N GLY A 67 10.98 -21.14 22.33
CA GLY A 67 9.84 -21.01 23.23
C GLY A 67 8.85 -19.94 22.82
N ALA A 68 8.79 -19.53 21.55
CA ALA A 68 7.77 -18.61 21.07
C ALA A 68 6.35 -19.14 21.34
N ALA A 69 5.42 -18.25 21.66
CA ALA A 69 4.00 -18.57 21.70
C ALA A 69 3.48 -18.84 20.27
N ALA A 70 2.41 -19.62 20.17
CA ALA A 70 1.64 -19.67 18.94
C ALA A 70 1.08 -18.27 18.62
N ILE A 71 0.92 -17.94 17.34
CA ILE A 71 0.23 -16.70 16.96
C ILE A 71 -1.20 -16.73 17.49
N ASP A 72 -1.65 -15.59 18.03
CA ASP A 72 -3.01 -15.43 18.53
C ASP A 72 -3.98 -15.10 17.37
N ASP A 73 -5.10 -15.82 17.29
CA ASP A 73 -6.14 -15.60 16.27
C ASP A 73 -6.69 -14.16 16.28
N VAL A 74 -6.76 -13.52 17.45
CA VAL A 74 -7.18 -12.12 17.58
C VAL A 74 -6.12 -11.18 16.98
N ALA A 75 -4.84 -11.50 17.14
CA ALA A 75 -3.76 -10.74 16.50
C ALA A 75 -3.83 -10.86 14.97
N VAL A 76 -4.16 -12.04 14.45
CA VAL A 76 -4.42 -12.28 13.01
C VAL A 76 -5.56 -11.41 12.50
N ASP A 77 -6.70 -11.42 13.20
CA ASP A 77 -7.87 -10.62 12.84
C ASP A 77 -7.57 -9.12 12.86
N HIS A 78 -6.85 -8.64 13.88
CA HIS A 78 -6.42 -7.24 13.98
C HIS A 78 -5.45 -6.86 12.85
N ALA A 79 -4.50 -7.73 12.50
CA ALA A 79 -3.57 -7.47 11.41
C ALA A 79 -4.28 -7.38 10.05
N ILE A 80 -5.23 -8.30 9.79
CA ILE A 80 -6.06 -8.27 8.58
C ILE A 80 -6.91 -6.99 8.55
N ALA A 81 -7.52 -6.60 9.67
CA ALA A 81 -8.30 -5.38 9.77
C ALA A 81 -7.43 -4.14 9.48
N PHE A 82 -6.20 -4.09 10.03
CA PHE A 82 -5.26 -3.01 9.78
C PHE A 82 -4.87 -2.92 8.31
N ILE A 83 -4.52 -4.02 7.66
CA ILE A 83 -4.17 -4.06 6.22
C ILE A 83 -5.35 -3.61 5.36
N ARG A 84 -6.59 -4.00 5.71
CA ARG A 84 -7.80 -3.54 5.02
C ARG A 84 -7.99 -2.03 5.17
N ALA A 85 -7.75 -1.50 6.37
CA ALA A 85 -7.91 -0.08 6.70
C ALA A 85 -6.81 0.82 6.09
N LEU A 86 -5.66 0.27 5.68
CA LEU A 86 -4.59 1.07 5.07
C LEU A 86 -5.06 1.79 3.80
N PRO A 87 -4.74 3.08 3.59
CA PRO A 87 -5.01 3.75 2.32
C PRO A 87 -4.29 3.05 1.17
N GLY A 88 -4.95 2.88 0.03
CA GLY A 88 -4.35 2.19 -1.13
C GLY A 88 -3.06 2.86 -1.64
N THR A 89 -2.84 4.15 -1.39
CA THR A 89 -1.60 4.83 -1.79
C THR A 89 -0.38 4.43 -0.95
N MET A 90 -0.54 3.67 0.13
CA MET A 90 0.57 3.21 0.97
C MET A 90 1.20 1.93 0.41
N PRO A 91 2.53 1.77 0.53
CA PRO A 91 3.13 0.46 0.33
C PRO A 91 2.61 -0.53 1.36
N MET A 92 2.55 -1.81 0.98
CA MET A 92 2.27 -2.88 1.93
C MET A 92 3.50 -3.15 2.81
N PRO A 93 3.30 -3.48 4.09
CA PRO A 93 4.40 -3.84 4.99
C PRO A 93 4.98 -5.22 4.66
N GLU A 94 6.20 -5.46 5.13
CA GLU A 94 6.71 -6.80 5.41
C GLU A 94 6.05 -7.32 6.70
N LEU A 95 5.77 -8.62 6.75
CA LEU A 95 5.05 -9.25 7.85
C LEU A 95 5.95 -10.27 8.54
N ALA A 96 5.94 -10.31 9.87
CA ALA A 96 6.59 -11.35 10.64
C ALA A 96 5.82 -11.71 11.91
N ALA A 97 5.98 -12.94 12.37
CA ALA A 97 5.48 -13.40 13.67
C ALA A 97 6.44 -12.97 14.77
N GLU A 98 5.92 -12.46 15.88
CA GLU A 98 6.71 -12.16 17.07
C GLU A 98 6.62 -13.31 18.10
N PRO A 99 7.66 -13.52 18.93
CA PRO A 99 7.68 -14.62 19.90
C PRO A 99 6.57 -14.57 20.96
N ASP A 100 5.90 -13.44 21.14
CA ASP A 100 4.80 -13.28 22.09
C ASP A 100 3.41 -13.61 21.49
N GLY A 101 3.37 -14.08 20.24
CA GLY A 101 2.14 -14.40 19.51
C GLY A 101 1.52 -13.21 18.79
N SER A 102 2.18 -12.04 18.79
CA SER A 102 1.81 -10.87 18.00
C SER A 102 2.36 -10.94 16.57
N ILE A 103 1.92 -10.03 15.71
CA ILE A 103 2.36 -9.91 14.32
C ILE A 103 2.97 -8.52 14.09
N SER A 104 4.19 -8.48 13.57
CA SER A 104 4.85 -7.24 13.16
C SER A 104 4.50 -6.87 11.72
N LEU A 105 4.27 -5.57 11.50
CA LEU A 105 4.11 -4.92 10.21
C LEU A 105 5.24 -3.91 10.04
N ASP A 106 6.13 -4.18 9.10
CA ASP A 106 7.39 -3.45 8.94
C ASP A 106 7.48 -2.74 7.58
N TRP A 107 7.72 -1.44 7.60
CA TRP A 107 8.04 -0.63 6.43
C TRP A 107 9.52 -0.27 6.47
N ILE A 108 10.34 -1.08 5.80
CA ILE A 108 11.79 -0.96 5.83
C ILE A 108 12.27 -0.29 4.54
N GLN A 109 12.79 0.94 4.65
CA GLN A 109 13.41 1.64 3.53
C GLN A 109 14.93 1.43 3.48
N SER A 110 15.57 1.33 4.66
CA SER A 110 16.98 0.99 4.84
C SER A 110 17.26 0.58 6.29
N ARG A 111 18.50 0.16 6.60
CA ARG A 111 18.93 -0.16 7.98
C ARG A 111 18.79 0.99 8.99
N HIS A 112 18.71 2.22 8.50
CA HIS A 112 18.57 3.41 9.35
C HIS A 112 17.24 4.14 9.09
N ARG A 113 16.32 3.54 8.33
CA ARG A 113 15.03 4.14 8.04
C ARG A 113 13.96 3.06 7.95
N LEU A 114 13.20 2.89 9.03
CA LEU A 114 12.13 1.90 9.12
C LEU A 114 11.03 2.35 10.07
N PHE A 115 9.80 1.91 9.78
CA PHE A 115 8.66 1.97 10.69
C PHE A 115 8.24 0.55 11.00
N SER A 116 8.05 0.24 12.27
CA SER A 116 7.64 -1.09 12.72
C SER A 116 6.44 -0.95 13.64
N LEU A 117 5.50 -1.86 13.51
CA LEU A 117 4.24 -1.85 14.24
C LEU A 117 3.93 -3.27 14.69
N SER A 118 3.69 -3.46 15.98
CA SER A 118 3.38 -4.76 16.59
C SER A 118 1.89 -4.82 16.94
N ILE A 119 1.20 -5.81 16.38
CA ILE A 119 -0.24 -6.06 16.56
C ILE A 119 -0.44 -7.34 17.35
N GLY A 120 -0.90 -7.19 18.60
CA GLY A 120 -1.33 -8.31 19.43
C GLY A 120 -2.84 -8.39 19.59
N CYS A 121 -3.27 -9.11 20.63
CA CYS A 121 -4.70 -9.37 20.93
C CYS A 121 -5.46 -8.14 21.47
N SER A 122 -4.77 -7.04 21.75
CA SER A 122 -5.37 -5.81 22.28
C SER A 122 -5.55 -4.77 21.18
N GLU A 123 -6.52 -3.88 21.36
CA GLU A 123 -6.73 -2.70 20.49
C GLU A 123 -5.61 -1.65 20.63
N ARG A 124 -4.59 -1.91 21.47
CA ARG A 124 -3.42 -1.06 21.62
C ARG A 124 -2.31 -1.61 20.73
N ILE A 125 -1.87 -0.79 19.82
CA ILE A 125 -0.82 -1.11 18.87
C ILE A 125 0.45 -0.37 19.29
N ALA A 126 1.50 -1.12 19.59
CA ALA A 126 2.83 -0.56 19.80
C ALA A 126 3.48 -0.31 18.44
N TYR A 127 4.16 0.83 18.30
CA TYR A 127 4.89 1.12 17.08
C TYR A 127 6.18 1.88 17.39
N ALA A 128 7.17 1.69 16.54
CA ALA A 128 8.47 2.32 16.62
C ALA A 128 8.90 2.82 15.25
N TRP A 129 9.75 3.84 15.26
CA TRP A 129 10.32 4.39 14.04
C TRP A 129 11.79 4.72 14.22
N LEU A 130 12.50 4.64 13.11
CA LEU A 130 13.88 5.08 12.95
C LEU A 130 13.96 5.86 11.64
N ASP A 131 14.48 7.07 11.68
CA ASP A 131 14.81 7.91 10.52
C ASP A 131 16.16 8.61 10.76
N GLY A 132 17.24 7.91 10.42
CA GLY A 132 18.61 8.35 10.68
C GLY A 132 18.89 8.37 12.18
N THR A 133 19.07 9.57 12.74
CA THR A 133 19.28 9.78 14.18
C THR A 133 17.97 10.05 14.93
N ASP A 134 16.89 10.38 14.22
CA ASP A 134 15.57 10.52 14.83
C ASP A 134 14.96 9.14 15.01
N ARG A 135 14.46 8.86 16.21
CA ARG A 135 13.89 7.57 16.56
C ARG A 135 12.94 7.72 17.73
N GLY A 136 11.97 6.82 17.79
CA GLY A 136 11.06 6.78 18.92
C GLY A 136 10.16 5.56 18.88
N HIS A 137 9.32 5.49 19.90
CA HIS A 137 8.26 4.52 20.01
C HIS A 137 7.05 5.18 20.65
N ALA A 138 5.87 4.65 20.38
CA ALA A 138 4.63 5.08 20.98
C ALA A 138 3.59 3.96 20.88
N VAL A 139 2.44 4.20 21.50
CA VAL A 139 1.29 3.30 21.44
C VAL A 139 0.12 4.10 20.91
N ALA A 140 -0.60 3.53 19.96
CA ALA A 140 -1.87 4.06 19.48
C ALA A 140 -2.99 3.07 19.75
N HIS A 141 -4.21 3.58 19.76
CA HIS A 141 -5.40 2.75 19.78
C HIS A 141 -5.90 2.57 18.34
N PHE A 142 -6.30 1.35 17.98
CA PHE A 142 -6.89 1.00 16.70
C PHE A 142 -8.17 0.21 16.93
N ASP A 143 -9.26 0.71 16.38
CA ASP A 143 -10.62 0.20 16.58
C ASP A 143 -11.04 -0.85 15.52
N GLY A 144 -10.11 -1.23 14.63
CA GLY A 144 -10.38 -2.14 13.50
C GLY A 144 -10.90 -1.45 12.24
N TYR A 145 -11.25 -0.16 12.28
CA TYR A 145 -11.88 0.54 11.16
C TYR A 145 -10.95 1.56 10.49
N ALA A 146 -10.24 2.36 11.29
CA ALA A 146 -9.45 3.47 10.77
C ALA A 146 -8.04 3.50 11.38
N VAL A 147 -7.03 3.50 10.51
CA VAL A 147 -5.64 3.64 10.96
C VAL A 147 -5.45 5.06 11.54
N PRO A 148 -4.90 5.21 12.75
CA PRO A 148 -4.64 6.51 13.36
C PRO A 148 -3.82 7.42 12.43
N PRO A 149 -4.23 8.70 12.22
CA PRO A 149 -3.55 9.60 11.27
C PRO A 149 -2.04 9.72 11.50
N ARG A 150 -1.63 9.76 12.78
CA ARG A 150 -0.21 9.82 13.17
C ARG A 150 0.62 8.65 12.63
N ILE A 151 0.05 7.44 12.59
CA ILE A 151 0.73 6.26 12.04
C ILE A 151 0.88 6.41 10.52
N LEU A 152 -0.17 6.86 9.83
CA LEU A 152 -0.13 7.10 8.38
C LEU A 152 0.93 8.15 8.01
N ASP A 153 1.02 9.24 8.78
CA ASP A 153 2.00 10.30 8.56
C ASP A 153 3.44 9.78 8.73
N LEU A 154 3.69 8.96 9.76
CA LEU A 154 5.00 8.36 10.01
C LEU A 154 5.40 7.37 8.91
N ILE A 155 4.49 6.48 8.50
CA ILE A 155 4.73 5.56 7.39
C ILE A 155 5.07 6.35 6.12
N GLN A 156 4.30 7.41 5.80
CA GLN A 156 4.60 8.24 4.63
C GLN A 156 5.94 8.94 4.74
N SER A 157 6.30 9.47 5.91
CA SER A 157 7.60 10.11 6.14
C SER A 157 8.75 9.13 5.95
N ILE A 158 8.58 7.86 6.30
CA ILE A 158 9.65 6.87 6.17
C ILE A 158 9.77 6.37 4.72
N VAL A 159 8.64 6.17 4.04
CA VAL A 159 8.60 5.62 2.68
C VAL A 159 8.91 6.70 1.62
N LYS A 160 8.27 7.87 1.67
CA LYS A 160 8.33 8.85 0.56
C LYS A 160 9.74 9.42 0.35
N TYR A 161 10.49 9.63 1.42
CA TYR A 161 11.82 10.20 1.33
C TYR A 161 12.91 9.20 0.89
N GLY A 162 12.55 7.94 0.62
CA GLY A 162 13.45 6.96 0.00
C GLY A 162 13.73 7.24 -1.49
N ASN A 163 12.79 7.86 -2.20
CA ASN A 163 12.91 8.14 -3.64
C ASN A 163 13.59 9.48 -3.96
N THR A 164 13.95 10.29 -2.96
CA THR A 164 14.65 11.57 -3.15
C THR A 164 16.11 11.49 -2.69
N SER A 165 16.79 10.42 -3.08
CA SER A 165 18.26 10.40 -3.04
C SER A 165 18.83 11.12 -4.27
N ILE A 166 18.58 12.43 -4.40
CA ILE A 166 19.39 13.27 -5.28
C ILE A 166 20.73 13.43 -4.57
N ARG A 167 21.72 12.63 -4.95
CA ARG A 167 23.12 12.94 -4.68
C ARG A 167 23.52 14.06 -5.62
N ALA A 168 23.51 15.28 -5.10
CA ALA A 168 24.36 16.35 -5.58
C ALA A 168 25.67 16.30 -4.76
N ALA A 169 26.75 15.88 -5.41
CA ALA A 169 28.14 16.24 -5.11
C ALA A 169 29.03 15.73 -6.25
#